data_AF-A0A6L7LF81-F1
#
_entry.id   AF-A0A6L7LF81-F1
#
_cell.length_a   1.000
_cell.length_b   1.000
_cell.length_c   1.000
_cell.angle_alpha   90.00
_cell.angle_beta   90.00
_cell.angle_gamma   90.00
#
_symmetry.space_group_name_H-M   'P 1'
#
loop_
_entity.id
_entity.type
_entity.pdbx_description
1 polymer ?
#
loop_
_entity_poly.entity_id
_entity_poly.type
_entity_poly.pdbx_seq_one_letter_code
_entity_poly.pdbx_strand_id
1 'polypeptide(L)'
;MTTQDEEARRVRSYLLSQGEKYAFTKLWPRLISARLEVIAAANGVNQQQADFTFAPEEWSIAEVLHHVLTSSARVAETIEAIANGNEPPARVIDPPRESTTLGISELREQLTKDALAWCALT
;
A
#
# COMPACT_ATOMS: atom_id res chain seq x y z
N MET A 1 -14.03 -33.86 -10.07
CA MET A 1 -13.37 -32.63 -9.60
C MET A 1 -13.25 -31.74 -10.80
N THR A 2 -13.76 -30.51 -10.76
CA THR A 2 -13.80 -29.66 -11.95
C THR A 2 -12.45 -28.96 -12.14
N THR A 3 -12.15 -28.53 -13.37
CA THR A 3 -10.95 -27.75 -13.70
C THR A 3 -10.85 -26.46 -12.87
N GLN A 4 -11.99 -25.92 -12.45
CA GLN A 4 -12.10 -24.74 -11.60
C GLN A 4 -11.66 -25.04 -10.15
N ASP A 5 -11.99 -26.22 -9.61
CA ASP A 5 -11.54 -26.65 -8.28
C ASP A 5 -10.03 -26.92 -8.23
N GLU A 6 -9.47 -27.44 -9.33
CA GLU A 6 -8.03 -27.66 -9.50
C GLU A 6 -7.27 -26.34 -9.58
N GLU A 7 -7.78 -25.38 -10.36
CA GLU A 7 -7.19 -24.05 -10.49
C GLU A 7 -7.22 -23.27 -9.17
N ALA A 8 -8.36 -23.29 -8.45
CA ALA A 8 -8.46 -22.66 -7.14
C ALA A 8 -7.46 -23.25 -6.13
N ARG A 9 -7.28 -24.58 -6.14
CA ARG A 9 -6.29 -25.25 -5.28
C ARG A 9 -4.86 -24.89 -5.65
N ARG A 10 -4.56 -24.79 -6.95
CA ARG A 10 -3.26 -24.38 -7.46
C ARG A 10 -2.93 -22.95 -7.04
N VAL A 11 -3.87 -22.01 -7.23
CA VAL A 11 -3.73 -20.60 -6.81
C VAL A 11 -3.53 -20.51 -5.30
N ARG A 12 -4.34 -21.21 -4.50
CA ARG A 12 -4.18 -21.24 -3.03
C ARG A 12 -2.81 -21.76 -2.61
N SER A 13 -2.37 -22.88 -3.17
CA SER A 13 -1.05 -23.47 -2.89
C SER A 13 0.07 -22.50 -3.23
N TYR A 14 -0.02 -21.84 -4.39
CA TYR A 14 0.92 -20.81 -4.78
C TYR A 14 0.95 -19.65 -3.78
N LEU A 15 -0.21 -19.08 -3.41
CA LEU A 15 -0.28 -17.94 -2.48
C LEU A 15 0.29 -18.29 -1.10
N LEU A 16 -0.02 -19.47 -0.56
CA LEU A 16 0.57 -19.95 0.69
C LEU A 16 2.09 -20.08 0.57
N SER A 17 2.57 -20.73 -0.50
CA SER A 17 4.01 -20.86 -0.74
C SER A 17 4.73 -19.52 -0.86
N GLN A 18 4.06 -18.49 -1.39
CA GLN A 18 4.62 -17.14 -1.47
C GLN A 18 4.62 -16.45 -0.09
N GLY A 19 3.53 -16.57 0.67
CA GLY A 19 3.41 -16.00 2.01
C GLY A 19 4.42 -16.57 3.00
N GLU A 20 4.75 -17.85 2.87
CA GLU A 20 5.72 -18.54 3.74
C GLU A 20 7.19 -18.21 3.42
N LYS A 21 7.49 -17.54 2.30
CA LYS A 21 8.88 -17.26 1.89
C LYS A 21 9.65 -16.40 2.88
N TYR A 22 8.98 -15.46 3.54
CA TYR A 22 9.61 -14.49 4.42
C TYR A 22 8.81 -14.30 5.69
N ALA A 23 9.45 -14.51 6.84
CA ALA A 23 8.92 -14.08 8.12
C ALA A 23 8.76 -12.55 8.14
N PHE A 24 7.82 -12.06 8.96
CA PHE A 24 7.56 -10.63 9.12
C PHE A 24 8.83 -9.83 9.45
N THR A 25 9.71 -10.35 10.31
CA THR A 25 10.99 -9.72 10.67
C THR A 25 11.94 -9.51 9.49
N LYS A 26 11.79 -10.26 8.38
CA LYS A 26 12.55 -10.06 7.14
C LYS A 26 11.84 -9.13 6.16
N LEU A 27 10.51 -9.11 6.15
CA LEU A 27 9.71 -8.21 5.32
C LEU A 27 9.76 -6.78 5.86
N TRP A 28 9.78 -6.64 7.19
CA TRP A 28 9.64 -5.38 7.87
C TRP A 28 10.73 -4.34 7.50
N PRO A 29 12.04 -4.68 7.52
CA PRO A 29 13.08 -3.75 7.08
C PRO A 29 12.91 -3.33 5.62
N ARG A 30 12.46 -4.23 4.74
CA ARG A 30 12.25 -3.93 3.31
C ARG A 30 11.09 -2.95 3.13
N LEU A 31 10.01 -3.14 3.88
CA LEU A 31 8.86 -2.25 3.87
C LEU A 31 9.24 -0.84 4.35
N ILE A 32 9.97 -0.73 5.46
CA ILE A 32 10.42 0.58 5.96
C ILE A 32 11.38 1.27 5.01
N SER A 33 12.36 0.57 4.46
CA SER A 33 13.28 1.17 3.49
C SER A 33 12.54 1.75 2.29
N ALA A 34 11.60 1.02 1.71
CA ALA A 34 10.80 1.51 0.58
C ALA A 34 9.97 2.76 0.95
N ARG A 35 9.38 2.80 2.15
CA ARG A 35 8.65 3.99 2.63
C ARG A 35 9.57 5.20 2.78
N LEU A 36 10.77 5.01 3.33
CA LEU A 36 11.75 6.08 3.48
C LEU A 36 12.22 6.61 2.12
N GLU A 37 12.36 5.74 1.12
CA GLU A 37 12.66 6.14 -0.26
C GLU A 37 11.55 7.02 -0.85
N VAL A 38 10.27 6.67 -0.65
CA VAL A 38 9.13 7.48 -1.08
C VAL A 38 9.11 8.85 -0.38
N ILE A 39 9.33 8.89 0.93
CA ILE A 39 9.40 10.14 1.71
C ILE A 39 10.55 11.02 1.19
N ALA A 40 11.73 10.43 0.97
CA ALA A 40 12.89 11.15 0.45
C ALA A 40 12.64 11.71 -0.95
N ALA A 41 12.03 10.93 -1.84
CA ALA A 41 11.65 11.38 -3.18
C ALA A 41 10.61 12.52 -3.12
N ALA A 42 9.64 12.42 -2.21
CA ALA A 42 8.61 13.43 -2.06
C ALA A 42 9.15 14.77 -1.54
N ASN A 43 10.23 14.82 -0.73
CA ASN A 43 10.74 16.03 -0.09
C ASN A 43 11.18 17.16 -1.05
N GLY A 44 11.55 16.83 -2.30
CA GLY A 44 11.96 17.82 -3.30
C GLY A 44 10.83 18.43 -4.13
N VAL A 45 9.61 17.90 -4.02
CA VAL A 45 8.48 18.20 -4.92
C VAL A 45 7.67 19.43 -4.44
N ASN A 46 7.60 20.50 -5.23
CA ASN A 46 6.68 21.60 -4.90
C ASN A 46 5.23 21.26 -5.33
N GLN A 47 4.24 22.07 -4.91
CA GLN A 47 2.83 21.79 -5.23
C GLN A 47 2.55 21.72 -6.74
N GLN A 48 3.15 22.63 -7.53
CA GLN A 48 2.98 22.63 -8.98
C GLN A 48 3.48 21.33 -9.62
N GLN A 49 4.60 20.79 -9.15
CA GLN A 49 5.13 19.50 -9.59
C GLN A 49 4.25 18.34 -9.08
N ALA A 50 3.70 18.46 -7.87
CA ALA A 50 2.82 17.45 -7.29
C ALA A 50 1.54 17.27 -8.12
N ASP A 51 0.97 18.39 -8.59
CA ASP A 51 -0.27 18.44 -9.37
C ASP A 51 -0.06 18.27 -10.87
N PHE A 52 1.20 18.22 -11.33
CA PHE A 52 1.51 18.05 -12.75
C PHE A 52 1.10 16.66 -13.22
N THR A 53 0.38 16.62 -14.35
CA THR A 53 0.04 15.39 -15.05
C THR A 53 0.40 15.53 -16.52
N PHE A 54 1.05 14.51 -17.08
CA PHE A 54 1.47 14.51 -18.50
C PHE A 54 0.29 14.36 -19.46
N ALA A 55 -0.71 13.55 -19.10
CA ALA A 55 -1.94 13.34 -19.85
C ALA A 55 -3.11 13.03 -18.90
N PRO A 56 -4.38 13.29 -19.27
CA PRO A 56 -5.53 13.12 -18.37
C PRO A 56 -5.63 11.75 -17.69
N GLU A 57 -5.21 10.68 -18.38
CA GLU A 57 -5.22 9.29 -17.93
C GLU A 57 -4.05 8.93 -16.99
N GLU A 58 -2.97 9.71 -17.02
CA GLU A 58 -1.77 9.49 -16.22
C GLU A 58 -1.95 9.99 -14.79
N TRP A 59 -1.16 9.44 -13.88
CA TRP A 59 -1.18 9.82 -12.47
C TRP A 59 -0.26 11.00 -12.23
N SER A 60 -0.75 11.99 -11.50
CA SER A 60 0.10 13.02 -10.87
C SER A 60 0.89 12.42 -9.69
N ILE A 61 1.94 13.12 -9.26
CA ILE A 61 2.68 12.72 -8.05
C ILE A 61 1.75 12.73 -6.83
N ALA A 62 0.89 13.74 -6.69
CA ALA A 62 -0.06 13.83 -5.58
C ALA A 62 -0.99 12.61 -5.52
N GLU A 63 -1.52 12.17 -6.68
CA GLU A 63 -2.37 10.98 -6.78
C GLU A 63 -1.61 9.69 -6.42
N VAL A 64 -0.35 9.54 -6.87
CA VAL A 64 0.48 8.38 -6.50
C VAL A 64 0.71 8.34 -4.99
N LEU A 65 1.11 9.46 -4.38
CA LEU A 65 1.35 9.52 -2.93
C LEU A 65 0.07 9.25 -2.13
N HIS A 66 -1.07 9.79 -2.59
CA HIS A 66 -2.37 9.55 -1.98
C HIS A 66 -2.76 8.06 -2.06
N HIS A 67 -2.58 7.42 -3.22
CA HIS A 67 -2.86 5.99 -3.36
C HIS A 67 -1.95 5.13 -2.50
N VAL A 68 -0.67 5.46 -2.36
CA VAL A 68 0.24 4.76 -1.44
C VAL A 68 -0.28 4.83 0.00
N LEU A 69 -0.73 6.01 0.46
CA LEU A 69 -1.32 6.18 1.79
C LEU A 69 -2.59 5.36 1.97
N THR A 70 -3.53 5.46 1.03
CA THR A 70 -4.82 4.76 1.10
C THR A 70 -4.63 3.24 1.06
N SER A 71 -3.76 2.74 0.18
CA SER A 71 -3.42 1.32 0.09
C SER A 71 -2.69 0.84 1.35
N SER A 72 -1.81 1.66 1.91
CA SER A 72 -1.10 1.38 3.16
C SER A 72 -2.04 1.19 4.34
N ALA A 73 -2.91 2.18 4.60
CA ALA A 73 -3.89 2.14 5.67
C ALA A 73 -4.81 0.91 5.54
N ARG A 74 -5.25 0.63 4.31
CA ARG A 74 -6.03 -0.56 4.02
C ARG A 74 -5.27 -1.83 4.41
N VAL A 75 -4.05 -2.04 3.91
CA VAL A 75 -3.30 -3.27 4.24
C VAL A 75 -3.12 -3.42 5.75
N ALA A 76 -2.82 -2.34 6.48
CA ALA A 76 -2.71 -2.35 7.94
C ALA A 76 -4.01 -2.85 8.61
N GLU A 77 -5.16 -2.29 8.25
CA GLU A 77 -6.48 -2.73 8.77
C GLU A 77 -6.75 -4.23 8.49
N THR A 78 -6.33 -4.74 7.33
CA THR A 78 -6.51 -6.17 7.01
C THR A 78 -5.63 -7.04 7.89
N ILE A 79 -4.36 -6.66 8.08
CA ILE A 79 -3.45 -7.39 8.95
C ILE A 79 -4.00 -7.40 10.38
N GLU A 80 -4.46 -6.25 10.88
CA GLU A 80 -5.03 -6.12 12.22
C GLU A 80 -6.30 -6.96 12.37
N ALA A 81 -7.22 -6.92 11.41
CA ALA A 81 -8.43 -7.74 11.43
C ALA A 81 -8.10 -9.23 11.50
N ILE A 82 -7.22 -9.72 10.62
CA ILE A 82 -6.81 -11.13 10.55
C ILE A 82 -6.07 -11.54 11.83
N ALA A 83 -5.17 -10.71 12.34
CA ALA A 83 -4.43 -10.98 13.57
C ALA A 83 -5.35 -11.11 14.79
N ASN A 84 -6.45 -10.35 14.80
CA ASN A 84 -7.48 -10.41 15.83
C ASN A 84 -8.55 -11.50 15.58
N GLY A 85 -8.40 -12.33 14.53
CA GLY A 85 -9.35 -13.38 14.20
C GLY A 85 -10.67 -12.90 13.58
N ASN A 86 -10.72 -11.65 13.12
CA ASN A 86 -11.87 -11.06 12.45
C ASN A 86 -11.80 -11.27 10.93
N GLU A 87 -12.96 -11.20 10.27
CA GLU A 87 -12.99 -11.15 8.81
C GLU A 87 -12.40 -9.82 8.32
N PRO A 88 -11.50 -9.84 7.33
CA PRO A 88 -11.00 -8.60 6.74
C PRO A 88 -12.11 -7.88 5.97
N PRO A 89 -12.07 -6.54 5.87
CA PRO A 89 -13.07 -5.80 5.12
C PRO A 89 -13.16 -6.28 3.67
N ALA A 90 -14.38 -6.39 3.12
CA ALA A 90 -14.60 -6.73 1.72
C ALA A 90 -13.94 -5.67 0.82
N ARG A 91 -13.05 -6.08 -0.11
CA ARG A 91 -12.19 -5.13 -0.81
C ARG A 91 -11.98 -5.39 -2.30
N VAL A 92 -11.86 -4.26 -3.00
CA VAL A 92 -11.14 -4.13 -4.26
C VAL A 92 -9.65 -4.16 -3.90
N ILE A 93 -8.94 -5.24 -4.27
CA ILE A 93 -7.51 -5.44 -3.97
C ILE A 93 -6.65 -4.34 -4.62
N ASP A 94 -7.14 -3.74 -5.70
CA ASP A 94 -6.48 -2.66 -6.43
C ASP A 94 -7.49 -1.52 -6.67
N PRO A 95 -7.55 -0.53 -5.77
CA PRO A 95 -8.57 0.50 -5.85
C PRO A 95 -8.36 1.39 -7.08
N PRO A 96 -9.46 1.94 -7.64
CA PRO A 96 -9.37 2.82 -8.78
C PRO A 96 -8.50 4.05 -8.47
N ARG A 97 -8.00 4.69 -9.51
CA ARG A 97 -7.38 6.00 -9.41
C ARG A 97 -8.36 6.98 -8.74
N GLU A 98 -7.90 7.63 -7.69
CA GLU A 98 -8.64 8.64 -6.95
C GLU A 98 -7.83 9.94 -6.94
N SER A 99 -8.47 11.03 -7.36
CA SER A 99 -7.89 12.37 -7.19
C SER A 99 -7.82 12.74 -5.71
N THR A 100 -6.86 13.58 -5.35
CA THR A 100 -6.69 14.04 -3.97
C THR A 100 -6.83 15.56 -3.90
N THR A 101 -7.40 16.06 -2.81
CA THR A 101 -7.45 17.48 -2.48
C THR A 101 -6.33 17.89 -1.51
N LEU A 102 -5.49 16.94 -1.09
CA LEU A 102 -4.42 17.16 -0.13
C LEU A 102 -3.23 17.85 -0.81
N GLY A 103 -2.64 18.83 -0.11
CA GLY A 103 -1.41 19.48 -0.56
C GLY A 103 -0.19 18.59 -0.34
N ILE A 104 0.89 18.82 -1.11
CA ILE A 104 2.12 18.02 -1.04
C ILE A 104 2.75 18.02 0.36
N SER A 105 2.64 19.13 1.11
CA SER A 105 3.12 19.21 2.49
C SER A 105 2.33 18.27 3.42
N GLU A 106 1.01 18.21 3.23
CA GLU A 106 0.15 17.34 4.03
C GLU A 106 0.36 15.86 3.65
N LEU A 107 0.51 15.54 2.36
CA LEU A 107 0.85 14.20 1.90
C LEU A 107 2.17 13.69 2.50
N ARG A 108 3.21 14.53 2.57
CA ARG A 108 4.49 14.18 3.22
C ARG A 108 4.34 13.93 4.71
N GLU A 109 3.58 14.78 5.39
CA GLU A 109 3.31 14.60 6.82
C GLU A 109 2.58 13.28 7.08
N GLN A 110 1.54 12.98 6.29
CA GLN A 110 0.81 11.73 6.38
C GLN A 110 1.68 10.52 6.05
N LEU A 111 2.55 10.58 5.04
CA LEU A 111 3.49 9.49 4.71
C LEU A 111 4.44 9.20 5.87
N THR A 112 4.91 10.24 6.54
CA THR A 112 5.78 10.09 7.71
C THR A 112 5.00 9.46 8.88
N LYS A 113 3.78 9.93 9.16
CA LYS A 113 2.91 9.37 10.21
C LYS A 113 2.59 7.90 9.94
N ASP A 114 2.25 7.56 8.71
CA ASP A 114 1.98 6.20 8.28
C ASP A 114 3.23 5.30 8.45
N ALA A 115 4.41 5.74 8.01
CA ALA A 115 5.65 4.98 8.23
C ALA A 115 5.93 4.72 9.72
N LEU A 116 5.67 5.70 10.58
CA LEU A 116 5.79 5.55 12.05
C LEU A 116 4.74 4.59 12.61
N ALA A 117 3.49 4.64 12.13
CA ALA A 117 2.43 3.72 12.55
C ALA A 117 2.79 2.26 12.24
N TRP A 118 3.41 2.02 11.08
CA TRP A 118 3.90 0.69 10.73
C TRP A 118 5.02 0.20 11.66
N CYS A 119 5.83 1.10 12.25
CA CYS A 119 6.79 0.70 13.29
C CYS A 119 6.14 0.21 14.58
N ALA A 120 4.89 0.58 14.84
CA ALA A 120 4.13 0.15 16.01
C ALA A 120 3.32 -1.13 15.77
N LEU A 121 3.26 -1.65 14.54
CA LEU A 121 2.52 -2.86 14.15
C LEU A 121 3.23 -4.18 14.57
N THR A 122 4.02 -4.14 15.64
CA THR A 122 4.77 -5.28 16.21
C THR A 122 4.03 -5.90 17.39
#